data_AF-A0A0B7BR88-F1
#
_entry.id   AF-A0A0B7BR88-F1
#
_cell.length_a   1.000
_cell.length_b   1.000
_cell.length_c   1.000
_cell.angle_alpha   90.00
_cell.angle_beta   90.00
_cell.angle_gamma   90.00
#
_symmetry.space_group_name_H-M   'P 1'
#
loop_
_entity.id
_entity.type
_entity.pdbx_description
1 polymer ?
#
loop_
_entity_poly.entity_id
_entity_poly.type
_entity_poly.pdbx_seq_one_letter_code
_entity_poly.pdbx_strand_id
1 'polypeptide(L)'
;LDVIKLKNVNIRQKLVDKLEDCLQSILLDNQNVDTNWTTLRESIYDTATEILGPETKKHNDWFDENSVEIKQMMAEKSNLYNALQNDSKSSSKKTAFNNLRRSIQCKLRQMRESWLSRKAEEIRH
;
A
#
# COMPACT_ATOMS: atom_id res chain seq x y z
N LEU A 1 2.58 13.50 0.79
CA LEU A 1 2.82 13.43 2.24
C LEU A 1 1.89 12.39 2.84
N ASP A 2 2.33 11.54 3.75
CA ASP A 2 1.47 10.55 4.41
C ASP A 2 0.55 11.21 5.45
N VAL A 3 -0.56 11.75 4.97
CA VAL A 3 -1.53 12.50 5.77
C VAL A 3 -2.25 11.61 6.80
N ILE A 4 -2.22 10.28 6.64
CA ILE A 4 -2.82 9.34 7.58
C ILE A 4 -2.11 9.40 8.94
N LYS A 5 -0.82 9.73 8.95
CA LYS A 5 -0.04 9.90 10.18
C LYS A 5 -0.55 11.04 11.06
N LEU A 6 -1.30 12.01 10.52
CA LEU A 6 -1.94 13.07 11.30
C LEU A 6 -3.06 12.58 12.22
N LYS A 7 -3.55 11.35 12.02
CA LYS A 7 -4.48 10.71 12.99
C LYS A 7 -3.82 10.48 14.34
N ASN A 8 -2.49 10.41 14.39
CA ASN A 8 -1.73 10.30 15.64
C ASN A 8 -1.49 11.71 16.22
N VAL A 9 -2.07 11.95 17.41
CA VAL A 9 -1.98 13.24 18.12
C VAL A 9 -0.52 13.66 18.37
N ASN A 10 0.39 12.71 18.63
CA ASN A 10 1.79 13.02 18.89
C ASN A 10 2.53 13.46 17.63
N ILE A 11 2.20 12.87 16.46
CA ILE A 11 2.79 13.27 15.18
C ILE A 11 2.28 14.66 14.78
N ARG A 12 0.99 14.92 15.01
CA ARG A 12 0.40 16.24 14.81
C ARG A 12 1.07 17.29 15.67
N GLN A 13 1.28 17.01 16.96
CA GLN A 13 1.95 17.96 17.86
C GLN A 13 3.39 18.23 17.41
N LYS A 14 4.14 17.17 17.08
CA LYS A 14 5.51 17.30 16.55
C LYS A 14 5.58 18.14 15.27
N LEU A 15 4.58 18.02 14.38
CA LEU A 15 4.49 18.86 13.18
C LEU A 15 4.25 20.33 13.53
N VAL A 16 3.35 20.60 14.48
CA VAL A 16 3.07 21.97 14.94
C VAL A 16 4.33 22.60 15.53
N ASP A 17 4.97 21.92 16.48
CA ASP A 17 6.17 22.43 17.17
C ASP A 17 7.29 22.73 16.17
N LYS A 18 7.52 21.83 15.21
CA LYS A 18 8.59 22.00 14.21
C LYS A 18 8.29 23.09 13.18
N LEU A 19 7.02 23.26 12.81
CA LEU A 19 6.61 24.37 11.95
C LEU A 19 6.76 25.71 12.66
N GLU A 20 6.46 25.77 13.97
CA GLU A 20 6.64 26.98 14.77
C GLU A 20 8.13 27.38 14.87
N ASP A 21 9.02 26.42 15.16
CA ASP A 21 10.47 26.63 15.15
C ASP A 21 10.97 27.09 13.77
N CYS A 22 10.47 26.45 12.71
CA CYS A 22 10.83 26.74 11.35
C CYS A 22 10.44 28.19 10.98
N LEU A 23 9.20 28.59 11.28
CA LEU A 23 8.70 29.94 11.01
C LEU A 23 9.48 31.02 11.78
N GLN A 24 9.93 30.73 13.01
CA GLN A 24 10.78 31.65 13.77
C GLN A 24 12.20 31.79 13.19
N SER A 25 12.71 30.75 12.52
CA SER A 25 14.06 30.73 11.95
C SER A 25 14.18 31.32 10.54
N ILE A 26 13.04 31.55 9.86
CA ILE A 26 13.03 32.08 8.50
C ILE A 26 13.35 33.57 8.52
N LEU A 27 14.50 33.93 7.94
CA LEU A 27 14.87 35.32 7.67
C LEU A 27 14.29 35.75 6.33
N LEU A 28 13.28 36.62 6.38
CA LEU A 28 12.64 37.21 5.20
C LEU A 28 13.35 38.51 4.83
N ASP A 29 13.64 38.71 3.54
CA ASP A 29 14.21 39.95 3.03
C ASP A 29 13.09 40.90 2.57
N ASN A 30 13.05 42.12 3.10
CA ASN A 30 11.99 43.08 2.78
C ASN A 30 11.99 43.58 1.32
N GLN A 31 12.99 43.20 0.52
CA GLN A 31 13.14 43.68 -0.86
C GLN A 31 12.44 42.81 -1.92
N ASN A 32 12.19 41.52 -1.65
CA ASN A 32 11.64 40.61 -2.67
C ASN A 32 10.62 39.62 -2.06
N VAL A 33 9.34 39.91 -2.31
CA VAL A 33 8.21 39.14 -1.78
C VAL A 33 8.11 37.75 -2.43
N ASP A 34 8.48 37.61 -3.71
CA ASP A 34 8.41 36.33 -4.42
C ASP A 34 9.45 35.34 -3.88
N THR A 35 10.67 35.80 -3.59
CA THR A 35 11.69 34.95 -2.96
C THR A 35 11.29 34.55 -1.55
N ASN A 36 10.75 35.48 -0.77
CA ASN A 36 10.25 35.20 0.57
C ASN A 36 9.13 34.15 0.57
N TRP A 37 8.19 34.26 -0.35
CA TRP A 37 7.09 33.30 -0.49
C TRP A 37 7.61 31.92 -0.91
N THR A 38 8.59 31.88 -1.80
CA THR A 38 9.21 30.63 -2.25
C THR A 38 9.94 29.95 -1.10
N THR A 39 10.79 30.67 -0.36
CA THR A 39 11.51 30.16 0.80
C THR A 39 10.56 29.67 1.89
N LEU A 40 9.49 30.41 2.19
CA LEU A 40 8.47 30.00 3.15
C LEU A 40 7.81 28.68 2.72
N ARG A 41 7.40 28.59 1.45
CA ARG A 41 6.73 27.41 0.90
C ARG A 41 7.63 26.17 0.94
N GLU A 42 8.89 26.33 0.53
CA GLU A 42 9.89 25.25 0.56
C GLU A 42 10.12 24.78 1.99
N SER A 43 10.33 25.70 2.92
CA SER A 43 10.58 25.39 4.33
C SER A 43 9.41 24.66 5.01
N ILE A 44 8.17 25.08 4.71
CA ILE A 44 6.96 24.38 5.18
C ILE A 44 6.87 22.98 4.57
N TYR A 45 7.14 22.85 3.26
CA TYR A 45 7.04 21.58 2.56
C TYR A 45 8.11 20.58 3.03
N ASP A 46 9.34 21.04 3.26
CA ASP A 46 10.44 20.21 3.74
C ASP A 46 10.18 19.73 5.17
N THR A 47 9.72 20.62 6.05
CA THR A 47 9.33 20.27 7.43
C THR A 47 8.20 19.24 7.44
N ALA A 48 7.17 19.45 6.61
CA ALA A 48 6.08 18.51 6.46
C ALA A 48 6.54 17.17 5.89
N THR A 49 7.51 17.18 4.96
CA THR A 49 8.11 15.98 4.37
C THR A 49 8.99 15.24 5.36
N GLU A 50 9.76 15.93 6.21
CA GLU A 50 10.57 15.32 7.27
C GLU A 50 9.69 14.56 8.28
N ILE A 51 8.55 15.15 8.67
CA ILE A 51 7.70 14.63 9.74
C ILE A 51 6.67 13.61 9.22
N LEU A 52 5.98 13.95 8.14
CA LEU A 52 4.96 13.06 7.56
C LEU A 52 5.58 12.02 6.63
N GLY A 53 6.73 12.31 6.04
CA GLY A 53 7.33 11.46 5.02
C GLY A 53 6.57 11.50 3.69
N PRO A 54 7.12 10.86 2.65
CA PRO A 54 6.40 10.64 1.41
C PRO A 54 5.10 9.90 1.69
N GLU A 55 4.08 10.16 0.86
CA GLU A 55 2.84 9.37 0.95
C GLU A 55 3.21 7.92 0.63
N THR A 56 3.30 7.09 1.66
CA THR A 56 3.35 5.66 1.45
C THR A 56 1.95 5.29 0.98
N LYS A 57 1.75 5.25 -0.34
CA LYS A 57 0.61 4.56 -0.91
C LYS A 57 0.77 3.11 -0.46
N LYS A 58 0.15 2.76 0.66
CA LYS A 58 -0.22 1.38 0.94
C LYS A 58 -1.21 1.05 -0.16
N HIS A 59 -0.68 0.62 -1.29
CA HIS A 59 -1.44 -0.05 -2.32
C HIS A 59 -1.85 -1.40 -1.74
N ASN A 60 -2.69 -1.40 -0.70
CA ASN A 60 -3.45 -2.57 -0.29
C ASN A 60 -4.43 -2.83 -1.42
N ASP A 61 -3.90 -3.33 -2.53
CA ASP A 61 -4.70 -3.86 -3.59
C ASP A 61 -5.22 -5.23 -3.16
N TRP A 62 -6.06 -5.80 -4.00
CA TRP A 62 -6.68 -7.10 -3.73
C TRP A 62 -5.64 -8.20 -3.44
N PHE A 63 -4.38 -8.07 -3.86
CA PHE A 63 -3.36 -9.06 -3.62
C PHE A 63 -2.78 -8.95 -2.21
N ASP A 64 -2.46 -7.73 -1.77
CA ASP A 64 -1.86 -7.48 -0.45
C ASP A 64 -2.78 -7.90 0.70
N GLU A 65 -4.07 -7.61 0.58
CA GLU A 65 -5.10 -8.02 1.56
C GLU A 65 -5.25 -9.55 1.65
N ASN A 66 -4.98 -10.29 0.57
CA ASN A 66 -5.19 -11.74 0.47
C ASN A 66 -3.87 -12.54 0.44
N SER A 67 -2.73 -11.87 0.69
CA SER A 67 -1.39 -12.43 0.48
C SER A 67 -1.12 -13.71 1.28
N VAL A 68 -1.69 -13.85 2.47
CA VAL A 68 -1.58 -15.06 3.32
C VAL A 68 -2.31 -16.24 2.69
N GLU A 69 -3.57 -16.08 2.29
CA GLU A 69 -4.35 -17.16 1.66
C GLU A 69 -3.74 -17.56 0.31
N ILE A 70 -3.25 -16.58 -0.46
CA ILE A 70 -2.56 -16.85 -1.74
C ILE A 70 -1.29 -17.69 -1.51
N LYS A 71 -0.47 -17.37 -0.51
CA LYS A 71 0.72 -18.16 -0.17
C LYS A 71 0.36 -19.59 0.21
N GLN A 72 -0.70 -19.80 1.00
CA GLN A 72 -1.18 -21.14 1.35
C GLN A 72 -1.61 -21.93 0.10
N MET A 73 -2.43 -21.32 -0.78
CA MET A 73 -2.84 -21.94 -2.04
C MET A 73 -1.64 -22.32 -2.94
N MET A 74 -0.60 -21.48 -2.97
CA MET A 74 0.62 -21.78 -3.73
C MET A 74 1.41 -22.94 -3.13
N ALA A 75 1.47 -23.06 -1.80
CA ALA A 75 2.11 -24.19 -1.13
C ALA A 75 1.40 -25.52 -1.45
N GLU A 76 0.07 -25.54 -1.37
CA GLU A 76 -0.74 -26.73 -1.72
C GLU A 76 -0.55 -27.12 -3.19
N LYS A 77 -0.52 -26.14 -4.10
CA LYS A 77 -0.26 -26.38 -5.52
C LYS A 77 1.14 -26.95 -5.76
N SER A 78 2.15 -26.45 -5.07
CA SER A 78 3.52 -26.96 -5.16
C SER A 78 3.59 -28.41 -4.69
N ASN A 79 2.94 -28.75 -3.58
CA ASN A 79 2.90 -30.12 -3.05
C ASN A 79 2.25 -31.10 -4.05
N LEU A 80 1.11 -30.75 -4.64
CA LEU A 80 0.46 -31.60 -5.65
C LEU A 80 1.27 -31.70 -6.94
N TYR A 81 1.95 -30.62 -7.35
CA TYR A 81 2.84 -30.64 -8.50
C TYR A 81 4.01 -31.60 -8.29
N ASN A 82 4.64 -31.55 -7.11
CA ASN A 82 5.72 -32.49 -6.74
C ASN A 82 5.22 -33.94 -6.74
N ALA A 83 4.03 -34.19 -6.18
CA ALA A 83 3.42 -35.52 -6.18
C ALA A 83 3.12 -36.04 -7.60
N LEU A 84 2.67 -35.17 -8.50
CA LEU A 84 2.45 -35.48 -9.92
C LEU A 84 3.78 -35.76 -10.64
N GLN A 85 4.83 -34.99 -10.36
CA GLN A 85 6.12 -35.17 -11.00
C GLN A 85 6.78 -36.50 -10.63
N ASN A 86 6.61 -36.94 -9.38
CA ASN A 86 7.08 -38.24 -8.91
C ASN A 86 6.29 -39.43 -9.51
N ASP A 87 5.09 -39.19 -10.04
CA ASP A 87 4.21 -40.24 -10.54
C ASP A 87 3.34 -39.72 -11.70
N SER A 88 4.03 -39.48 -12.81
CA SER A 88 3.47 -38.85 -14.02
C SER A 88 2.38 -39.70 -14.70
N LYS A 89 2.34 -41.01 -14.43
CA LYS A 89 1.33 -41.93 -15.01
C LYS A 89 0.02 -41.95 -14.23
N SER A 90 -0.02 -41.38 -13.03
CA SER A 90 -1.22 -41.37 -12.19
C SER A 90 -2.27 -40.37 -12.69
N SER A 91 -3.31 -40.90 -13.31
CA SER A 91 -4.50 -40.14 -13.72
C SER A 91 -5.18 -39.42 -12.53
N SER A 92 -5.16 -40.05 -11.34
CA SER A 92 -5.73 -39.47 -10.12
C SER A 92 -4.98 -38.20 -9.68
N LYS A 93 -3.65 -38.24 -9.63
CA LYS A 93 -2.83 -37.06 -9.25
C LYS A 93 -2.97 -35.93 -10.25
N LYS A 94 -3.04 -36.24 -11.55
CA LYS A 94 -3.30 -35.26 -12.60
C LYS A 94 -4.68 -34.61 -12.44
N THR A 95 -5.69 -35.39 -12.08
CA THR A 95 -7.05 -34.90 -11.81
C THR A 95 -7.07 -33.99 -10.57
N ALA A 96 -6.44 -34.42 -9.47
CA ALA A 96 -6.34 -33.63 -8.24
C ALA A 96 -5.63 -32.28 -8.47
N PHE A 97 -4.51 -32.27 -9.18
CA PHE A 97 -3.79 -31.04 -9.54
C PHE A 97 -4.64 -30.10 -10.40
N ASN A 98 -5.32 -30.64 -11.41
CA ASN A 98 -6.20 -29.83 -12.27
C ASN A 98 -7.39 -29.26 -11.50
N ASN A 99 -7.97 -30.01 -10.57
CA ASN A 99 -9.06 -29.53 -9.72
C ASN A 99 -8.59 -28.42 -8.77
N LEU A 100 -7.44 -28.60 -8.11
CA LEU A 100 -6.85 -27.55 -7.27
C LEU A 100 -6.54 -26.29 -8.10
N ARG A 101 -5.97 -26.45 -9.29
CA ARG A 101 -5.69 -25.32 -10.18
C ARG A 101 -6.95 -24.54 -10.53
N ARG A 102 -8.06 -25.21 -10.85
CA ARG A 102 -9.36 -24.55 -11.11
C ARG A 102 -9.88 -23.83 -9.87
N SER A 103 -9.81 -24.46 -8.70
CA SER A 103 -10.23 -23.86 -7.43
C SER A 103 -9.45 -22.58 -7.12
N ILE A 104 -8.11 -22.61 -7.25
CA ILE A 104 -7.25 -21.43 -7.06
C ILE A 104 -7.62 -20.31 -8.04
N GLN A 105 -7.86 -20.64 -9.32
CA GLN A 105 -8.26 -19.65 -10.32
C GLN A 105 -9.61 -19.00 -9.98
N CYS A 106 -10.59 -19.78 -9.52
CA CYS A 106 -11.88 -19.27 -9.07
C CYS A 106 -11.74 -18.34 -7.87
N LYS A 107 -10.99 -18.76 -6.83
CA LYS A 107 -10.76 -17.94 -5.64
C LYS A 107 -10.06 -16.62 -5.95
N LEU A 108 -8.99 -16.65 -6.74
CA LEU A 108 -8.27 -15.44 -7.13
C LEU A 108 -9.18 -14.46 -7.89
N ARG A 109 -10.07 -14.97 -8.75
CA ARG A 109 -11.05 -14.13 -9.45
C ARG A 109 -12.02 -13.48 -8.46
N GLN A 110 -12.57 -14.24 -7.51
CA GLN A 110 -13.49 -13.73 -6.50
C GLN A 110 -12.83 -12.67 -5.60
N MET A 111 -11.59 -12.88 -5.18
CA MET A 111 -10.83 -11.90 -4.38
C MET A 111 -10.69 -10.57 -5.13
N ARG A 112 -10.29 -10.63 -6.40
CA ARG A 112 -10.16 -9.44 -7.26
C ARG A 112 -11.50 -8.76 -7.50
N GLU A 113 -12.55 -9.51 -7.83
CA GLU A 113 -13.89 -8.97 -8.06
C GLU A 113 -14.46 -8.28 -6.81
N SER A 114 -14.25 -8.87 -5.63
CA SER A 114 -14.67 -8.29 -4.35
C SER A 114 -13.98 -6.96 -4.06
N TRP A 115 -12.68 -6.85 -4.35
CA TRP A 115 -11.94 -5.61 -4.22
C TRP A 115 -12.38 -4.55 -5.24
N LEU A 116 -12.56 -4.93 -6.51
CA LEU A 116 -13.05 -4.03 -7.56
C LEU A 116 -14.45 -3.49 -7.22
N SER A 117 -15.33 -4.33 -6.68
CA SER A 117 -16.66 -3.92 -6.24
C SER A 117 -16.60 -2.89 -5.11
N ARG A 118 -15.78 -3.13 -4.07
CA ARG A 118 -15.54 -2.16 -3.00
C ARG A 118 -14.97 -0.85 -3.54
N LYS A 119 -13.99 -0.92 -4.44
CA LYS A 119 -13.37 0.27 -5.03
C LYS A 119 -14.35 1.08 -5.87
N ALA A 120 -15.23 0.41 -6.61
CA ALA A 120 -16.29 1.07 -7.37
C ALA A 120 -17.31 1.77 -6.46
N GLU A 121 -17.55 1.24 -5.25
CA GLU A 121 -18.40 1.90 -4.26
C GLU A 121 -17.74 3.14 -3.66
N GLU A 122 -16.45 3.06 -3.32
CA GLU A 122 -15.68 4.21 -2.82
C GLU A 122 -15.60 5.37 -3.82
N ILE A 123 -15.62 5.10 -5.12
CA ILE A 123 -15.59 6.15 -6.16
C ILE A 123 -16.97 6.80 -6.33
N ARG A 124 -18.05 6.08 -6.04
CA ARG A 124 -19.43 6.58 -6.19
C ARG A 124 -19.86 7.52 -5.05
N HIS A 125 -19.17 7.49 -3.93
CA HIS A 125 -19.41 8.33 -2.75
C HIS A 125 -18.40 9.47 -2.63
#